data_AF-A0A8T6HPZ6-F1
#
_entry.id   AF-A0A8T6HPZ6-F1
#
_cell.length_a   1.000
_cell.length_b   1.000
_cell.length_c   1.000
_cell.angle_alpha   90.00
_cell.angle_beta   90.00
_cell.angle_gamma   90.00
#
_symmetry.space_group_name_H-M   'P 1'
#
loop_
_entity.id
_entity.type
_entity.pdbx_description
1 polymer ?
#
loop_
_entity_poly.entity_id
_entity_poly.type
_entity_poly.pdbx_seq_one_letter_code
_entity_poly.pdbx_strand_id
1 'polypeptide(L)'
;DTPWPWSGRWIYWMVNSESPLREKMALFWHHVFATAWFKSEHGPSMPVHIQMFRQHGMANMRVLLEELSRDPLMIFWLDNSESVVGAPNENYGRELLELFSMGVGNYTEDDIKAAAYSFTGWTFEQPIPLYPHGGYPARFVYRDDLHDHSEKEFLGHKGNFNGEDIIDIIVQQPATGRFIGRHLYNFFVKDEPGVSAWSVTDPGNPEAVAELASAFAESNGDLRAVMRVLFNAEWFKEARYERVKCPAEWVAGAYKLSGTLGVPQPEMWNLHMTMGAMGQSLMDPPSVEGWHTGKEWIDGGTLMERINFASKLVSDPSAPGVQELVGRLQEQGASSPEDLVDAALDFAGPLVVSDNTREALLAAASEGGALSFDGDEAIEATGQRAAQALRLVIASPEYQFA
;
A
#
# COMPACT_ATOMS: atom_id res chain seq x y z
N ASP A 1 -10.63 18.64 -11.59
CA ASP A 1 -9.43 17.88 -11.19
C ASP A 1 -9.69 16.39 -11.34
N THR A 2 -8.66 15.57 -11.54
CA THR A 2 -8.73 14.09 -11.55
C THR A 2 -7.62 13.53 -10.66
N PRO A 3 -7.73 12.29 -10.15
CA PRO A 3 -6.70 11.70 -9.28
C PRO A 3 -5.43 11.27 -10.04
N TRP A 4 -5.45 11.31 -11.36
CA TRP A 4 -4.42 10.69 -12.20
C TRP A 4 -3.02 11.29 -12.05
N PRO A 5 -2.84 12.63 -12.06
CA PRO A 5 -1.53 13.23 -11.85
C PRO A 5 -0.96 12.93 -10.46
N TRP A 6 -1.84 12.81 -9.46
CA TRP A 6 -1.46 12.52 -8.07
C TRP A 6 -1.03 11.07 -7.89
N SER A 7 -1.74 10.13 -8.53
CA SER A 7 -1.36 8.71 -8.58
C SER A 7 0.03 8.54 -9.20
N GLY A 8 0.26 9.16 -10.36
CA GLY A 8 1.57 9.15 -11.02
C GLY A 8 2.66 9.74 -10.12
N ARG A 9 2.41 10.91 -9.52
CA ARG A 9 3.34 11.54 -8.56
C ARG A 9 3.65 10.64 -7.37
N TRP A 10 2.69 9.85 -6.89
CA TRP A 10 2.96 8.94 -5.78
C TRP A 10 3.88 7.79 -6.20
N ILE A 11 3.69 7.21 -7.39
CA ILE A 11 4.62 6.23 -7.96
C ILE A 11 6.02 6.82 -8.11
N TYR A 12 6.16 8.08 -8.53
CA TYR A 12 7.47 8.77 -8.53
C TYR A 12 8.16 8.68 -7.17
N TRP A 13 7.43 8.96 -6.09
CA TRP A 13 7.97 8.89 -4.73
C TRP A 13 8.27 7.45 -4.31
N MET A 14 7.44 6.47 -4.66
CA MET A 14 7.73 5.06 -4.37
C MET A 14 9.02 4.58 -5.05
N VAL A 15 9.33 5.11 -6.24
CA VAL A 15 10.55 4.82 -6.99
C VAL A 15 11.77 5.55 -6.40
N ASN A 16 11.65 6.85 -6.13
CA ASN A 16 12.81 7.73 -5.89
C ASN A 16 13.02 8.18 -4.43
N SER A 17 12.10 7.86 -3.51
CA SER A 17 12.24 8.28 -2.11
C SER A 17 13.40 7.56 -1.40
N GLU A 18 14.24 8.32 -0.71
CA GLU A 18 15.26 7.79 0.22
C GLU A 18 14.67 7.09 1.45
N SER A 19 13.36 7.23 1.66
CA SER A 19 12.60 6.57 2.73
C SER A 19 11.53 5.65 2.13
N PRO A 20 11.91 4.49 1.56
CA PRO A 20 10.96 3.59 0.91
C PRO A 20 9.89 3.04 1.87
N LEU A 21 10.26 2.82 3.14
CA LEU A 21 9.31 2.40 4.15
C LEU A 21 8.20 3.43 4.39
N ARG A 22 8.49 4.73 4.29
CA ARG A 22 7.46 5.79 4.42
C ARG A 22 6.39 5.66 3.34
N GLU A 23 6.81 5.46 2.09
CA GLU A 23 5.88 5.34 0.97
C GLU A 23 5.11 4.01 1.05
N LYS A 24 5.78 2.93 1.48
CA LYS A 24 5.15 1.62 1.68
C LYS A 24 4.12 1.63 2.81
N MET A 25 4.39 2.34 3.91
CA MET A 25 3.43 2.53 5.00
C MET A 25 2.26 3.43 4.59
N ALA A 26 2.50 4.46 3.79
CA ALA A 26 1.41 5.26 3.25
C ALA A 26 0.49 4.42 2.35
N LEU A 27 1.06 3.53 1.54
CA LEU A 27 0.27 2.61 0.71
C LEU A 27 -0.51 1.62 1.57
N PHE A 28 0.12 1.07 2.61
CA PHE A 28 -0.55 0.21 3.60
C PHE A 28 -1.76 0.91 4.23
N TRP A 29 -1.60 2.12 4.75
CA TRP A 29 -2.72 2.84 5.36
C TRP A 29 -3.80 3.22 4.35
N HIS A 30 -3.45 3.46 3.10
CA HIS A 30 -4.45 3.67 2.04
C HIS A 30 -5.26 2.41 1.71
N HIS A 31 -4.71 1.21 1.97
CA HIS A 31 -5.49 -0.04 1.90
C HIS A 31 -6.43 -0.20 3.09
N VAL A 32 -5.99 0.16 4.30
CA VAL A 32 -6.79 -0.01 5.53
C VAL A 32 -7.86 1.07 5.66
N PHE A 33 -7.47 2.33 5.47
CA PHE A 33 -8.35 3.50 5.58
C PHE A 33 -8.79 3.93 4.20
N ALA A 34 -9.55 3.05 3.54
CA ALA A 34 -10.00 3.24 2.18
C ALA A 34 -10.81 4.53 2.06
N THR A 35 -10.31 5.49 1.27
CA THR A 35 -11.04 6.70 0.87
C THR A 35 -10.93 6.87 -0.64
N ALA A 36 -12.06 7.15 -1.30
CA ALA A 36 -12.11 7.23 -2.75
C ALA A 36 -12.41 8.65 -3.26
N TRP A 37 -11.71 9.01 -4.33
CA TRP A 37 -11.88 10.28 -5.00
C TRP A 37 -13.29 10.44 -5.54
N PHE A 38 -13.87 9.39 -6.13
CA PHE A 38 -15.18 9.46 -6.80
C PHE A 38 -16.33 9.94 -5.90
N LYS A 39 -16.22 9.82 -4.57
CA LYS A 39 -17.23 10.35 -3.64
C LYS A 39 -16.99 11.83 -3.34
N SER A 40 -15.75 12.23 -3.01
CA SER A 40 -15.45 13.60 -2.58
C SER A 40 -15.35 14.59 -3.74
N GLU A 41 -14.77 14.17 -4.87
CA GLU A 41 -14.45 14.98 -6.06
C GLU A 41 -13.73 16.32 -5.74
N HIS A 42 -13.15 16.46 -4.55
CA HIS A 42 -12.44 17.65 -4.09
C HIS A 42 -10.94 17.52 -4.35
N GLY A 43 -10.46 18.30 -5.31
CA GLY A 43 -9.09 18.24 -5.81
C GLY A 43 -7.97 18.14 -4.76
N PRO A 44 -7.94 19.08 -3.80
CA PRO A 44 -6.90 19.13 -2.79
C PRO A 44 -6.98 18.06 -1.69
N SER A 45 -8.15 17.49 -1.38
CA SER A 45 -8.31 16.66 -0.17
C SER A 45 -7.56 15.33 -0.27
N MET A 46 -7.63 14.67 -1.42
CA MET A 46 -6.96 13.38 -1.64
C MET A 46 -5.43 13.42 -1.51
N PRO A 47 -4.68 14.31 -2.19
CA PRO A 47 -3.23 14.39 -1.97
C PRO A 47 -2.87 14.80 -0.54
N VAL A 48 -3.71 15.58 0.16
CA VAL A 48 -3.52 15.91 1.58
C VAL A 48 -3.70 14.68 2.46
N HIS A 49 -4.72 13.87 2.21
CA HIS A 49 -4.97 12.60 2.91
C HIS A 49 -3.80 11.63 2.77
N ILE A 50 -3.30 11.40 1.55
CA ILE A 50 -2.09 10.58 1.33
C ILE A 50 -0.86 11.19 2.02
N GLN A 51 -0.74 12.51 2.01
CA GLN A 51 0.36 13.19 2.71
C GLN A 51 0.29 13.00 4.23
N MET A 52 -0.91 12.94 4.82
CA MET A 52 -1.12 12.62 6.23
C MET A 52 -0.58 11.21 6.54
N PHE A 53 -0.88 10.21 5.71
CA PHE A 53 -0.30 8.86 5.90
C PHE A 53 1.22 8.84 5.78
N ARG A 54 1.79 9.63 4.85
CA ARG A 54 3.26 9.74 4.73
C ARG A 54 3.90 10.40 5.95
N GLN A 55 3.20 11.29 6.65
CA GLN A 55 3.70 11.99 7.84
C GLN A 55 3.50 11.18 9.13
N HIS A 56 2.30 10.61 9.31
CA HIS A 56 1.84 10.01 10.56
C HIS A 56 1.73 8.49 10.51
N GLY A 57 1.90 7.84 9.36
CA GLY A 57 1.75 6.39 9.19
C GLY A 57 2.76 5.53 9.96
N MET A 58 3.79 6.14 10.56
CA MET A 58 4.74 5.50 11.49
C MET A 58 4.71 6.19 12.87
N ALA A 59 3.65 6.92 13.19
CA ALA A 59 3.47 7.55 14.50
C ALA A 59 2.77 6.55 15.45
N ASN A 60 2.30 7.07 16.59
CA ASN A 60 1.43 6.31 17.47
C ASN A 60 0.04 6.15 16.85
N MET A 61 -0.61 5.00 17.02
CA MET A 61 -1.93 4.71 16.47
C MET A 61 -2.98 5.73 16.90
N ARG A 62 -2.91 6.24 18.14
CA ARG A 62 -3.78 7.32 18.64
C ARG A 62 -3.65 8.58 17.76
N VAL A 63 -2.42 8.98 17.43
CA VAL A 63 -2.16 10.15 16.58
C VAL A 63 -2.69 9.90 15.17
N LEU A 64 -2.44 8.71 14.62
CA LEU A 64 -2.89 8.37 13.28
C LEU A 64 -4.43 8.39 13.17
N LEU A 65 -5.13 7.79 14.13
CA LEU A 65 -6.59 7.83 14.18
C LEU A 65 -7.13 9.24 14.39
N GLU A 66 -6.51 10.06 15.26
CA GLU A 66 -6.94 11.45 15.45
C GLU A 66 -6.78 12.29 14.17
N GLU A 67 -5.63 12.18 13.49
CA GLU A 67 -5.41 12.86 12.21
C GLU A 67 -6.36 12.35 11.12
N LEU A 68 -6.67 11.05 11.10
CA LEU A 68 -7.66 10.46 10.20
C LEU A 68 -9.08 10.99 10.50
N SER A 69 -9.49 11.06 11.77
CA SER A 69 -10.80 11.57 12.18
C SER A 69 -10.99 13.06 11.87
N ARG A 70 -9.88 13.82 11.79
CA ARG A 70 -9.88 15.24 11.42
C ARG A 70 -9.72 15.48 9.93
N ASP A 71 -9.40 14.47 9.14
CA ASP A 71 -9.18 14.63 7.72
C ASP A 71 -10.49 14.92 6.97
N PRO A 72 -10.60 16.06 6.24
CA PRO A 72 -11.83 16.42 5.54
C PRO A 72 -12.28 15.41 4.48
N LEU A 73 -11.35 14.69 3.84
CA LEU A 73 -11.71 13.64 2.90
C LEU A 73 -12.40 12.49 3.64
N MET A 74 -11.84 12.03 4.76
CA MET A 74 -12.43 10.96 5.57
C MET A 74 -13.78 11.36 6.18
N ILE A 75 -13.88 12.58 6.72
CA ILE A 75 -15.14 13.12 7.28
C ILE A 75 -16.25 13.11 6.22
N PHE A 76 -15.95 13.51 4.99
CA PHE A 76 -16.92 13.47 3.90
C PHE A 76 -17.16 12.03 3.40
N TRP A 77 -16.11 11.21 3.34
CA TRP A 77 -16.18 9.82 2.88
C TRP A 77 -17.14 8.97 3.71
N LEU A 78 -17.23 9.22 5.01
CA LEU A 78 -18.13 8.51 5.93
C LEU A 78 -19.26 9.39 6.47
N ASP A 79 -19.57 10.47 5.76
CA ASP A 79 -20.73 11.34 6.00
C ASP A 79 -20.79 11.93 7.44
N ASN A 80 -19.65 12.00 8.13
CA ASN A 80 -19.58 12.55 9.49
C ASN A 80 -19.84 14.06 9.51
N SER A 81 -19.67 14.75 8.38
CA SER A 81 -20.07 16.16 8.24
C SER A 81 -21.56 16.40 8.46
N GLU A 82 -22.39 15.35 8.38
CA GLU A 82 -23.83 15.39 8.65
C GLU A 82 -24.17 14.95 10.10
N SER A 83 -23.19 14.48 10.87
CA SER A 83 -23.38 14.00 12.24
C SER A 83 -23.49 15.16 13.22
N VAL A 84 -24.70 15.40 13.73
CA VAL A 84 -25.01 16.47 14.68
C VAL A 84 -25.83 15.95 15.85
N VAL A 85 -25.81 16.66 16.97
CA VAL A 85 -26.65 16.37 18.13
C VAL A 85 -28.12 16.19 17.74
N GLY A 86 -28.72 15.10 18.21
CA GLY A 86 -30.10 14.70 17.88
C GLY A 86 -30.29 13.96 16.55
N ALA A 87 -29.30 13.98 15.65
CA ALA A 87 -29.29 13.22 14.40
C ALA A 87 -27.85 12.73 14.09
N PRO A 88 -27.28 11.85 14.94
CA PRO A 88 -25.94 11.33 14.71
C PRO A 88 -25.93 10.43 13.45
N ASN A 89 -24.83 10.49 12.70
CA ASN A 89 -24.57 9.56 11.60
C ASN A 89 -23.65 8.44 12.12
N GLU A 90 -24.14 7.20 12.09
CA GLU A 90 -23.41 6.04 12.61
C GLU A 90 -22.29 5.54 11.70
N ASN A 91 -22.23 5.99 10.44
CA ASN A 91 -21.31 5.45 9.45
C ASN A 91 -19.84 5.55 9.91
N TYR A 92 -19.38 6.75 10.28
CA TYR A 92 -18.01 6.92 10.77
C TYR A 92 -17.70 6.10 12.04
N GLY A 93 -18.63 6.11 13.01
CA GLY A 93 -18.47 5.34 14.25
C GLY A 93 -18.40 3.83 13.98
N ARG A 94 -19.21 3.31 13.05
CA ARG A 94 -19.21 1.90 12.65
C ARG A 94 -17.90 1.53 12.00
N GLU A 95 -17.47 2.24 10.96
CA GLU A 95 -16.24 1.91 10.24
C GLU A 95 -14.98 2.07 11.10
N LEU A 96 -14.98 3.06 12.01
CA LEU A 96 -13.87 3.23 12.95
C LEU A 96 -13.66 1.96 13.80
N LEU A 97 -14.73 1.34 14.29
CA LEU A 97 -14.65 0.10 15.09
C LEU A 97 -14.44 -1.12 14.19
N GLU A 98 -15.20 -1.22 13.11
CA GLU A 98 -15.32 -2.41 12.26
C GLU A 98 -14.12 -2.61 11.34
N LEU A 99 -13.80 -1.63 10.50
CA LEU A 99 -12.82 -1.78 9.43
C LEU A 99 -11.48 -1.11 9.74
N PHE A 100 -11.45 -0.13 10.65
CA PHE A 100 -10.26 0.70 10.85
C PHE A 100 -9.49 0.39 12.13
N SER A 101 -10.10 -0.27 13.13
CA SER A 101 -9.42 -0.47 14.41
C SER A 101 -9.58 -1.83 15.07
N MET A 102 -10.79 -2.42 15.20
CA MET A 102 -10.98 -3.59 16.07
C MET A 102 -11.47 -4.84 15.34
N GLY A 103 -12.12 -4.71 14.19
CA GLY A 103 -12.73 -5.84 13.51
C GLY A 103 -14.07 -6.25 14.13
N VAL A 104 -14.94 -6.81 13.28
CA VAL A 104 -16.26 -7.34 13.67
C VAL A 104 -16.16 -8.30 14.86
N GLY A 105 -17.09 -8.15 15.81
CA GLY A 105 -17.24 -9.04 16.97
C GLY A 105 -16.55 -8.58 18.25
N ASN A 106 -15.90 -7.41 18.23
CA ASN A 106 -15.19 -6.83 19.39
C ASN A 106 -15.91 -5.62 20.03
N TYR A 107 -17.13 -5.32 19.58
CA TYR A 107 -17.96 -4.19 20.04
C TYR A 107 -19.45 -4.57 19.92
N THR A 108 -20.31 -3.75 20.52
CA THR A 108 -21.77 -3.86 20.44
C THR A 108 -22.36 -2.76 19.54
N GLU A 109 -23.63 -2.91 19.16
CA GLU A 109 -24.35 -1.85 18.43
C GLU A 109 -24.48 -0.56 19.27
N ASP A 110 -24.52 -0.67 20.60
CA ASP A 110 -24.56 0.50 21.47
C ASP A 110 -23.21 1.23 21.50
N ASP A 111 -22.09 0.52 21.33
CA ASP A 111 -20.77 1.13 21.17
C ASP A 111 -20.67 1.93 19.85
N ILE A 112 -21.26 1.43 18.77
CA ILE A 112 -21.34 2.16 17.48
C ILE A 112 -22.09 3.48 17.67
N LYS A 113 -23.25 3.44 18.35
CA LYS A 113 -24.03 4.64 18.66
C LYS A 113 -23.24 5.60 19.53
N ALA A 114 -22.64 5.11 20.61
CA ALA A 114 -21.85 5.93 21.52
C ALA A 114 -20.68 6.62 20.78
N ALA A 115 -19.99 5.90 19.89
CA ALA A 115 -18.97 6.50 19.02
C ALA A 115 -19.58 7.56 18.09
N ALA A 116 -20.69 7.26 17.41
CA ALA A 116 -21.37 8.20 16.51
C ALA A 116 -21.77 9.51 17.21
N TYR A 117 -22.37 9.42 18.41
CA TYR A 117 -22.70 10.59 19.21
C TYR A 117 -21.44 11.38 19.63
N SER A 118 -20.34 10.69 19.95
CA SER A 118 -19.09 11.34 20.35
C SER A 118 -18.37 12.06 19.21
N PHE A 119 -18.62 11.69 17.95
CA PHE A 119 -18.11 12.38 16.76
C PHE A 119 -19.07 13.44 16.20
N THR A 120 -20.22 13.69 16.85
CA THR A 120 -21.09 14.81 16.46
C THR A 120 -20.35 16.15 16.58
N GLY A 121 -20.58 17.05 15.63
CA GLY A 121 -19.89 18.35 15.56
C GLY A 121 -18.48 18.31 14.96
N TRP A 122 -17.90 17.12 14.69
CA TRP A 122 -16.66 17.00 13.92
C TRP A 122 -16.95 17.14 12.43
N THR A 123 -16.53 18.25 11.84
CA THR A 123 -16.86 18.59 10.45
C THR A 123 -15.69 19.31 9.77
N PHE A 124 -15.93 19.89 8.59
CA PHE A 124 -14.95 20.70 7.89
C PHE A 124 -15.58 21.98 7.32
N GLU A 125 -14.75 23.00 7.10
CA GLU A 125 -15.14 24.21 6.37
C GLU A 125 -15.40 23.88 4.91
N GLN A 126 -16.58 24.25 4.41
CA GLN A 126 -16.88 24.14 2.99
C GLN A 126 -15.83 24.94 2.20
N PRO A 127 -15.09 24.28 1.29
CA PRO A 127 -14.04 24.94 0.53
C PRO A 127 -14.64 26.02 -0.39
N ILE A 128 -13.83 27.00 -0.75
CA ILE A 128 -14.22 28.03 -1.73
C ILE A 128 -14.65 27.33 -3.04
N PRO A 129 -15.74 27.79 -3.70
CA PRO A 129 -16.20 27.18 -4.95
C PRO A 129 -15.08 27.09 -6.00
N LEU A 130 -14.98 25.91 -6.64
CA LEU A 130 -13.96 25.61 -7.64
C LEU A 130 -13.92 26.65 -8.75
N TYR A 131 -15.08 27.10 -9.24
CA TYR A 131 -15.17 28.17 -10.23
C TYR A 131 -15.64 29.46 -9.57
N PRO A 132 -14.97 30.61 -9.84
CA PRO A 132 -13.79 30.80 -10.69
C PRO A 132 -12.44 30.66 -9.94
N HIS A 133 -12.44 30.24 -8.68
CA HIS A 133 -11.30 30.47 -7.79
C HIS A 133 -10.19 29.40 -7.82
N GLY A 134 -10.46 28.22 -8.39
CA GLY A 134 -9.60 27.04 -8.32
C GLY A 134 -9.84 26.20 -7.05
N GLY A 135 -9.05 25.14 -6.87
CA GLY A 135 -9.17 24.25 -5.71
C GLY A 135 -8.53 24.86 -4.46
N TYR A 136 -9.30 24.97 -3.37
CA TYR A 136 -8.81 25.38 -2.04
C TYR A 136 -8.88 24.22 -1.06
N PRO A 137 -7.89 24.10 -0.13
CA PRO A 137 -7.95 23.09 0.91
C PRO A 137 -9.21 23.23 1.78
N ALA A 138 -9.85 22.11 2.07
CA ALA A 138 -10.81 22.01 3.15
C ALA A 138 -10.05 21.92 4.48
N ARG A 139 -10.67 22.36 5.58
CA ARG A 139 -10.06 22.36 6.91
C ARG A 139 -11.02 21.79 7.93
N PHE A 140 -10.51 20.93 8.80
CA PHE A 140 -11.23 20.45 9.96
C PHE A 140 -11.78 21.60 10.81
N VAL A 141 -12.99 21.42 11.32
CA VAL A 141 -13.59 22.27 12.35
C VAL A 141 -14.40 21.41 13.30
N TYR A 142 -14.20 21.62 14.60
CA TYR A 142 -15.10 21.13 15.63
C TYR A 142 -16.15 22.20 15.96
N ARG A 143 -17.43 21.82 15.92
CA ARG A 143 -18.58 22.66 16.26
C ARG A 143 -19.22 22.15 17.54
N ASP A 144 -18.82 22.75 18.66
CA ASP A 144 -19.30 22.44 20.01
C ASP A 144 -20.84 22.55 20.12
N ASP A 145 -21.46 23.52 19.44
CA ASP A 145 -22.91 23.71 19.41
C ASP A 145 -23.68 22.56 18.72
N LEU A 146 -22.99 21.76 17.92
CA LEU A 146 -23.53 20.58 17.23
C LEU A 146 -23.13 19.28 17.91
N HIS A 147 -22.37 19.33 19.00
CA HIS A 147 -21.89 18.16 19.71
C HIS A 147 -22.88 17.68 20.78
N ASP A 148 -23.01 16.37 20.90
CA ASP A 148 -23.80 15.72 21.94
C ASP A 148 -22.99 15.60 23.24
N HIS A 149 -23.33 16.42 24.23
CA HIS A 149 -22.69 16.40 25.56
C HIS A 149 -23.36 15.45 26.57
N SER A 150 -24.19 14.51 26.11
CA SER A 150 -24.81 13.54 27.02
C SER A 150 -23.78 12.53 27.53
N GLU A 151 -24.04 11.96 28.70
CA GLU A 151 -23.24 10.84 29.22
C GLU A 151 -23.52 9.58 28.40
N LYS A 152 -22.46 8.91 27.98
CA LYS A 152 -22.47 7.72 27.12
C LYS A 152 -21.70 6.61 27.81
N GLU A 153 -21.99 5.38 27.43
CA GLU A 153 -21.18 4.21 27.77
C GLU A 153 -20.55 3.68 26.48
N PHE A 154 -19.25 3.45 26.49
CA PHE A 154 -18.48 2.99 25.35
C PHE A 154 -17.39 2.02 25.82
N LEU A 155 -17.45 0.78 25.34
CA LEU A 155 -16.51 -0.30 25.65
C LEU A 155 -16.27 -0.48 27.16
N GLY A 156 -17.33 -0.34 27.97
CA GLY A 156 -17.30 -0.46 29.43
C GLY A 156 -16.82 0.80 30.18
N HIS A 157 -16.48 1.88 29.47
CA HIS A 157 -16.20 3.19 30.07
C HIS A 157 -17.45 4.06 30.03
N LYS A 158 -17.68 4.85 31.07
CA LYS A 158 -18.81 5.79 31.14
C LYS A 158 -18.32 7.22 31.29
N GLY A 159 -18.87 8.14 30.49
CA GLY A 159 -18.46 9.54 30.53
C GLY A 159 -19.16 10.40 29.47
N ASN A 160 -18.93 11.70 29.55
CA ASN A 160 -19.30 12.64 28.49
C ASN A 160 -18.17 12.67 27.44
N PHE A 161 -18.16 11.67 26.55
CA PHE A 161 -17.09 11.47 25.58
C PHE A 161 -17.20 12.38 24.36
N ASN A 162 -16.05 12.85 23.89
CA ASN A 162 -15.81 13.41 22.56
C ASN A 162 -15.00 12.41 21.71
N GLY A 163 -14.79 12.73 20.43
CA GLY A 163 -14.08 11.87 19.47
C GLY A 163 -12.67 11.47 19.93
N GLU A 164 -11.92 12.37 20.57
CA GLU A 164 -10.60 12.02 21.10
C GLU A 164 -10.67 10.95 22.20
N ASP A 165 -11.67 11.01 23.09
CA ASP A 165 -11.84 10.03 24.16
C ASP A 165 -12.15 8.63 23.59
N ILE A 166 -12.98 8.58 22.54
CA ILE A 166 -13.28 7.33 21.83
C ILE A 166 -12.02 6.71 21.25
N ILE A 167 -11.17 7.51 20.60
CA ILE A 167 -9.90 7.06 20.04
C ILE A 167 -8.97 6.54 21.15
N ASP A 168 -8.90 7.25 22.28
CA ASP A 168 -8.08 6.84 23.43
C ASP A 168 -8.52 5.49 24.00
N ILE A 169 -9.83 5.24 24.08
CA ILE A 169 -10.38 3.96 24.57
C ILE A 169 -10.13 2.84 23.55
N ILE A 170 -10.32 3.10 22.25
CA ILE A 170 -10.08 2.12 21.17
C ILE A 170 -8.63 1.64 21.18
N VAL A 171 -7.65 2.55 21.20
CA VAL A 171 -6.23 2.18 21.13
C VAL A 171 -5.78 1.30 22.31
N GLN A 172 -6.48 1.37 23.45
CA GLN A 172 -6.21 0.53 24.62
C GLN A 172 -6.80 -0.88 24.50
N GLN A 173 -7.69 -1.14 23.54
CA GLN A 173 -8.30 -2.45 23.40
C GLN A 173 -7.32 -3.47 22.84
N PRO A 174 -7.22 -4.68 23.43
CA PRO A 174 -6.44 -5.77 22.87
C PRO A 174 -6.86 -6.16 21.44
N ALA A 175 -8.13 -5.94 21.09
CA ALA A 175 -8.65 -6.16 19.75
C ALA A 175 -7.92 -5.29 18.71
N THR A 176 -7.59 -4.04 19.05
CA THR A 176 -6.90 -3.12 18.14
C THR A 176 -5.50 -3.57 17.79
N GLY A 177 -4.72 -4.00 18.77
CA GLY A 177 -3.39 -4.56 18.52
C GLY A 177 -3.43 -5.80 17.61
N ARG A 178 -4.42 -6.69 17.82
CA ARG A 178 -4.60 -7.89 16.97
C ARG A 178 -5.02 -7.54 15.55
N PHE A 179 -5.97 -6.62 15.39
CA PHE A 179 -6.50 -6.22 14.10
C PHE A 179 -5.42 -5.55 13.23
N ILE A 180 -4.73 -4.55 13.80
CA ILE A 180 -3.63 -3.86 13.11
C ILE A 180 -2.44 -4.80 12.88
N GLY A 181 -2.12 -5.67 13.84
CA GLY A 181 -1.09 -6.70 13.68
C GLY A 181 -1.37 -7.65 12.51
N ARG A 182 -2.63 -8.09 12.35
CA ARG A 182 -3.04 -8.95 11.22
C ARG A 182 -3.00 -8.21 9.88
N HIS A 183 -3.40 -6.94 9.83
CA HIS A 183 -3.24 -6.11 8.64
C HIS A 183 -1.78 -5.95 8.22
N LEU A 184 -0.88 -5.68 9.17
CA LEU A 184 0.55 -5.60 8.91
C LEU A 184 1.13 -6.93 8.42
N TYR A 185 0.70 -8.05 9.03
CA TYR A 185 1.09 -9.38 8.57
C TYR A 185 0.63 -9.64 7.12
N ASN A 186 -0.66 -9.40 6.82
CA ASN A 186 -1.23 -9.55 5.48
C ASN A 186 -0.45 -8.71 4.44
N PHE A 187 -0.11 -7.47 4.78
CA PHE A 187 0.50 -6.54 3.82
C PHE A 187 2.00 -6.73 3.63
N PHE A 188 2.75 -7.15 4.66
CA PHE A 188 4.22 -7.24 4.60
C PHE A 188 4.76 -8.67 4.48
N VAL A 189 4.01 -9.68 4.90
CA VAL A 189 4.55 -11.02 5.15
C VAL A 189 3.96 -12.04 4.20
N LYS A 190 2.66 -12.29 4.30
CA LYS A 190 1.98 -13.36 3.59
C LYS A 190 0.50 -13.03 3.42
N ASP A 191 -0.05 -13.39 2.27
CA ASP A 191 -1.44 -13.12 1.95
C ASP A 191 -2.40 -13.82 2.93
N GLU A 192 -3.38 -13.06 3.43
CA GLU A 192 -4.48 -13.51 4.28
C GLU A 192 -5.82 -13.49 3.50
N PRO A 193 -6.85 -14.20 3.99
CA PRO A 193 -8.22 -14.00 3.52
C PRO A 193 -8.65 -12.52 3.62
N GLY A 194 -9.67 -12.13 2.86
CA GLY A 194 -10.24 -10.78 2.96
C GLY A 194 -10.73 -10.44 4.38
N VAL A 195 -10.71 -9.15 4.73
CA VAL A 195 -11.01 -8.63 6.08
C VAL A 195 -12.38 -9.10 6.58
N SER A 196 -13.37 -9.16 5.68
CA SER A 196 -14.73 -9.64 5.98
C SER A 196 -14.79 -11.09 6.51
N ALA A 197 -13.77 -11.91 6.25
CA ALA A 197 -13.68 -13.28 6.74
C ALA A 197 -12.97 -13.40 8.11
N TRP A 198 -12.36 -12.33 8.62
CA TRP A 198 -11.46 -12.41 9.79
C TRP A 198 -12.18 -12.70 11.11
N SER A 199 -13.48 -12.41 11.20
CA SER A 199 -14.31 -12.73 12.37
C SER A 199 -14.58 -14.23 12.54
N VAL A 200 -14.42 -15.01 11.47
CA VAL A 200 -14.71 -16.45 11.43
C VAL A 200 -13.53 -17.30 10.95
N THR A 201 -12.43 -16.66 10.55
CA THR A 201 -11.22 -17.32 10.04
C THR A 201 -10.01 -16.82 10.81
N ASP A 202 -9.33 -17.73 11.52
CA ASP A 202 -8.10 -17.45 12.22
C ASP A 202 -6.99 -16.97 11.26
N PRO A 203 -6.01 -16.17 11.73
CA PRO A 203 -4.85 -15.81 10.93
C PRO A 203 -4.04 -17.05 10.54
N GLY A 204 -3.43 -17.03 9.36
CA GLY A 204 -2.57 -18.11 8.87
C GLY A 204 -1.34 -18.35 9.75
N ASN A 205 -0.91 -17.33 10.52
CA ASN A 205 0.07 -17.45 11.58
C ASN A 205 -0.39 -16.69 12.85
N PRO A 206 -1.11 -17.36 13.76
CA PRO A 206 -1.60 -16.74 15.00
C PRO A 206 -0.50 -16.26 15.93
N GLU A 207 0.66 -16.93 15.94
CA GLU A 207 1.79 -16.55 16.79
C GLU A 207 2.42 -15.23 16.33
N ALA A 208 2.62 -15.06 15.03
CA ALA A 208 3.12 -13.80 14.47
C ALA A 208 2.18 -12.63 14.75
N VAL A 209 0.87 -12.82 14.56
CA VAL A 209 -0.14 -11.79 14.88
C VAL A 209 -0.16 -11.47 16.37
N ALA A 210 -0.03 -12.48 17.24
CA ALA A 210 0.04 -12.28 18.69
C ALA A 210 1.30 -11.51 19.10
N GLU A 211 2.46 -11.79 18.50
CA GLU A 211 3.72 -11.07 18.74
C GLU A 211 3.60 -9.59 18.37
N LEU A 212 3.02 -9.30 17.20
CA LEU A 212 2.74 -7.93 16.75
C LEU A 212 1.73 -7.21 17.67
N ALA A 213 0.69 -7.91 18.12
CA ALA A 213 -0.29 -7.38 19.04
C ALA A 213 0.32 -7.08 20.43
N SER A 214 1.23 -7.93 20.91
CA SER A 214 1.98 -7.68 22.16
C SER A 214 2.86 -6.44 22.02
N ALA A 215 3.60 -6.33 20.92
CA ALA A 215 4.42 -5.16 20.64
C ALA A 215 3.59 -3.87 20.58
N PHE A 216 2.38 -3.93 20.00
CA PHE A 216 1.44 -2.82 19.98
C PHE A 216 1.02 -2.44 21.41
N ALA A 217 0.59 -3.40 22.23
CA ALA A 217 0.13 -3.14 23.59
C ALA A 217 1.25 -2.60 24.51
N GLU A 218 2.43 -3.23 24.49
CA GLU A 218 3.58 -2.85 25.32
C GLU A 218 4.13 -1.46 24.98
N SER A 219 4.02 -1.07 23.71
CA SER A 219 4.45 0.25 23.23
C SER A 219 3.34 1.31 23.24
N ASN A 220 2.16 0.96 23.78
CA ASN A 220 0.98 1.81 23.78
C ASN A 220 0.61 2.33 22.37
N GLY A 221 0.69 1.47 21.36
CA GLY A 221 0.33 1.77 19.97
C GLY A 221 1.42 2.44 19.12
N ASP A 222 2.69 2.44 19.53
CA ASP A 222 3.78 2.97 18.69
C ASP A 222 4.07 2.03 17.51
N LEU A 223 3.66 2.45 16.30
CA LEU A 223 3.87 1.66 15.08
C LEU A 223 5.35 1.45 14.76
N ARG A 224 6.26 2.32 15.22
CA ARG A 224 7.71 2.10 15.02
C ARG A 224 8.20 0.89 15.80
N ALA A 225 7.65 0.65 17.00
CA ALA A 225 7.97 -0.50 17.81
C ALA A 225 7.43 -1.79 17.16
N VAL A 226 6.17 -1.77 16.70
CA VAL A 226 5.54 -2.90 16.00
C VAL A 226 6.30 -3.27 14.74
N MET A 227 6.65 -2.30 13.90
CA MET A 227 7.42 -2.54 12.67
C MET A 227 8.84 -3.03 12.95
N ARG A 228 9.45 -2.63 14.08
CA ARG A 228 10.76 -3.17 14.48
C ARG A 228 10.65 -4.66 14.80
N VAL A 229 9.61 -5.09 15.50
CA VAL A 229 9.36 -6.51 15.76
C VAL A 229 9.15 -7.25 14.43
N LEU A 230 8.25 -6.75 13.57
CA LEU A 230 7.95 -7.34 12.26
C LEU A 230 9.22 -7.60 11.44
N PHE A 231 10.06 -6.57 11.24
CA PHE A 231 11.24 -6.70 10.36
C PHE A 231 12.39 -7.51 10.97
N ASN A 232 12.41 -7.74 12.28
CA ASN A 232 13.45 -8.54 12.94
C ASN A 232 13.02 -9.99 13.22
N ALA A 233 11.73 -10.28 13.12
CA ALA A 233 11.17 -11.60 13.35
C ALA A 233 11.67 -12.62 12.33
N GLU A 234 11.79 -13.88 12.75
CA GLU A 234 12.27 -14.95 11.88
C GLU A 234 11.23 -15.33 10.82
N TRP A 235 9.95 -15.38 11.21
CA TRP A 235 8.84 -15.63 10.29
C TRP A 235 8.76 -14.60 9.17
N PHE A 236 9.24 -13.36 9.36
CA PHE A 236 9.31 -12.37 8.28
C PHE A 236 10.44 -12.67 7.30
N LYS A 237 11.61 -13.07 7.81
CA LYS A 237 12.79 -13.39 6.97
C LYS A 237 12.55 -14.66 6.15
N GLU A 238 11.81 -15.61 6.70
CA GLU A 238 11.44 -16.87 6.04
C GLU A 238 10.31 -16.69 5.01
N ALA A 239 9.47 -15.65 5.14
CA ALA A 239 8.31 -15.41 4.27
C ALA A 239 8.64 -14.83 2.87
N ARG A 240 9.86 -15.07 2.36
CA ARG A 240 10.25 -14.57 1.05
C ARG A 240 9.37 -15.20 -0.04
N TYR A 241 8.79 -14.37 -0.89
CA TYR A 241 7.89 -14.77 -2.00
C TYR A 241 6.54 -15.36 -1.56
N GLU A 242 6.15 -15.20 -0.29
CA GLU A 242 4.86 -15.68 0.24
C GLU A 242 3.69 -14.71 0.02
N ARG A 243 3.97 -13.51 -0.53
CA ARG A 243 2.97 -12.45 -0.74
C ARG A 243 3.05 -11.88 -2.15
N VAL A 244 1.90 -11.83 -2.81
CA VAL A 244 1.80 -11.21 -4.15
C VAL A 244 1.83 -9.69 -4.04
N LYS A 245 2.78 -9.04 -4.72
CA LYS A 245 2.84 -7.57 -4.79
C LYS A 245 1.56 -6.98 -5.39
N CYS A 246 0.98 -5.97 -4.73
CA CYS A 246 -0.11 -5.21 -5.32
C CYS A 246 0.39 -4.40 -6.53
N PRO A 247 -0.48 -4.00 -7.48
CA PRO A 247 -0.06 -3.35 -8.71
C PRO A 247 0.82 -2.11 -8.54
N ALA A 248 0.57 -1.26 -7.54
CA ALA A 248 1.38 -0.08 -7.27
C ALA A 248 2.82 -0.44 -6.85
N GLU A 249 2.99 -1.42 -5.96
CA GLU A 249 4.31 -1.93 -5.59
C GLU A 249 5.02 -2.59 -6.78
N TRP A 250 4.27 -3.35 -7.57
CA TRP A 250 4.81 -4.07 -8.73
C TRP A 250 5.27 -3.09 -9.82
N VAL A 251 4.47 -2.07 -10.15
CA VAL A 251 4.82 -1.01 -11.11
C VAL A 251 6.03 -0.20 -10.63
N ALA A 252 6.06 0.19 -9.35
CA ALA A 252 7.22 0.88 -8.78
C ALA A 252 8.47 -0.01 -8.83
N GLY A 253 8.33 -1.32 -8.59
CA GLY A 253 9.41 -2.31 -8.72
C GLY A 253 9.94 -2.40 -10.15
N ALA A 254 9.07 -2.45 -11.16
CA ALA A 254 9.46 -2.48 -12.57
C ALA A 254 10.25 -1.23 -12.98
N TYR A 255 9.83 -0.04 -12.51
CA TYR A 255 10.60 1.19 -12.73
C TYR A 255 11.98 1.14 -12.10
N LYS A 256 12.09 0.68 -10.84
CA LYS A 256 13.37 0.51 -10.15
C LYS A 256 14.27 -0.47 -10.90
N LEU A 257 13.73 -1.59 -11.36
CA LEU A 257 14.47 -2.60 -12.11
C LEU A 257 15.02 -2.07 -13.45
N SER A 258 14.23 -1.26 -14.17
CA SER A 258 14.71 -0.58 -15.39
C SER A 258 15.66 0.59 -15.13
N GLY A 259 15.74 1.09 -13.89
CA GLY A 259 16.45 2.32 -13.53
C GLY A 259 15.88 3.58 -14.20
N THR A 260 14.61 3.57 -14.63
CA THR A 260 13.96 4.72 -15.27
C THR A 260 13.09 5.50 -14.28
N LEU A 261 12.43 6.58 -14.72
CA LEU A 261 11.62 7.48 -13.88
C LEU A 261 12.43 8.22 -12.79
N GLY A 262 13.72 8.49 -13.03
CA GLY A 262 14.54 9.32 -12.13
C GLY A 262 14.09 10.79 -12.04
N VAL A 263 13.40 11.26 -13.08
CA VAL A 263 12.76 12.59 -13.13
C VAL A 263 11.27 12.46 -13.47
N PRO A 264 10.41 13.39 -13.04
CA PRO A 264 9.00 13.38 -13.42
C PRO A 264 8.82 13.42 -14.94
N GLN A 265 8.00 12.51 -15.48
CA GLN A 265 7.71 12.41 -16.91
C GLN A 265 6.28 12.90 -17.22
N PRO A 266 6.03 13.50 -18.40
CA PRO A 266 4.69 13.94 -18.79
C PRO A 266 3.64 12.82 -18.78
N GLU A 267 4.02 11.57 -19.06
CA GLU A 267 3.12 10.43 -19.23
C GLU A 267 2.70 9.79 -17.90
N MET A 268 3.21 10.27 -16.77
CA MET A 268 2.97 9.66 -15.45
C MET A 268 1.51 9.61 -15.04
N TRP A 269 0.65 10.48 -15.58
CA TRP A 269 -0.79 10.42 -15.35
C TRP A 269 -1.41 9.12 -15.88
N ASN A 270 -0.82 8.49 -16.92
CA ASN A 270 -1.28 7.21 -17.45
C ASN A 270 -1.13 6.07 -16.44
N LEU A 271 -0.23 6.21 -15.45
CA LEU A 271 0.02 5.18 -14.45
C LEU A 271 -1.23 4.84 -13.63
N HIS A 272 -2.13 5.81 -13.42
CA HIS A 272 -3.41 5.54 -12.78
C HIS A 272 -4.21 4.49 -13.55
N MET A 273 -4.35 4.69 -14.88
CA MET A 273 -5.07 3.74 -15.75
C MET A 273 -4.34 2.41 -15.86
N THR A 274 -3.01 2.42 -15.95
CA THR A 274 -2.19 1.20 -15.98
C THR A 274 -2.39 0.35 -14.74
N MET A 275 -2.30 0.94 -13.54
CA MET A 275 -2.52 0.19 -12.30
C MET A 275 -4.00 -0.22 -12.15
N GLY A 276 -4.94 0.61 -12.60
CA GLY A 276 -6.35 0.28 -12.66
C GLY A 276 -6.64 -0.95 -13.52
N ALA A 277 -6.00 -1.07 -14.69
CA ALA A 277 -6.08 -2.26 -15.54
C ALA A 277 -5.47 -3.52 -14.91
N MET A 278 -4.61 -3.34 -13.90
CA MET A 278 -4.05 -4.41 -13.06
C MET A 278 -4.86 -4.63 -11.76
N GLY A 279 -5.97 -3.92 -11.57
CA GLY A 279 -6.88 -4.07 -10.42
C GLY A 279 -6.76 -3.00 -9.32
N GLN A 280 -5.85 -2.04 -9.42
CA GLN A 280 -5.60 -1.05 -8.36
C GLN A 280 -5.48 0.39 -8.87
N SER A 281 -6.59 1.12 -8.91
CA SER A 281 -6.57 2.56 -9.11
C SER A 281 -6.23 3.28 -7.80
N LEU A 282 -4.98 3.74 -7.62
CA LEU A 282 -4.62 4.52 -6.44
C LEU A 282 -5.56 5.72 -6.27
N MET A 283 -5.91 6.03 -5.02
CA MET A 283 -6.91 7.06 -4.63
C MET A 283 -8.37 6.74 -4.98
N ASP A 284 -8.66 5.55 -5.53
CA ASP A 284 -10.01 5.08 -5.83
C ASP A 284 -10.15 3.59 -5.47
N PRO A 285 -10.15 3.24 -4.17
CA PRO A 285 -10.49 1.90 -3.74
C PRO A 285 -11.94 1.53 -4.15
N PRO A 286 -12.19 0.23 -4.44
CA PRO A 286 -13.50 -0.22 -4.92
C PRO A 286 -14.59 -0.20 -3.84
N SER A 287 -14.22 -0.25 -2.56
CA SER A 287 -15.14 -0.22 -1.42
C SER A 287 -14.47 0.37 -0.17
N VAL A 288 -15.24 0.50 0.91
CA VAL A 288 -14.74 0.88 2.25
C VAL A 288 -13.80 -0.16 2.87
N GLU A 289 -13.82 -1.41 2.38
CA GLU A 289 -12.88 -2.47 2.78
C GLU A 289 -11.52 -2.35 2.08
N GLY A 290 -11.36 -1.39 1.14
CA GLY A 290 -10.12 -1.20 0.39
C GLY A 290 -10.00 -2.15 -0.79
N TRP A 291 -8.80 -2.70 -1.01
CA TRP A 291 -8.57 -3.68 -2.07
C TRP A 291 -8.40 -5.08 -1.52
N HIS A 292 -8.83 -6.05 -2.31
CA HIS A 292 -8.49 -7.45 -2.11
C HIS A 292 -6.98 -7.67 -2.31
N THR A 293 -6.41 -8.66 -1.63
CA THR A 293 -4.96 -8.93 -1.64
C THR A 293 -4.62 -10.31 -2.22
N GLY A 294 -3.33 -10.57 -2.39
CA GLY A 294 -2.80 -11.86 -2.81
C GLY A 294 -3.12 -12.27 -4.25
N LYS A 295 -3.48 -13.53 -4.44
CA LYS A 295 -3.65 -14.12 -5.77
C LYS A 295 -4.74 -13.45 -6.61
N GLU A 296 -5.68 -12.75 -5.98
CA GLU A 296 -6.72 -11.99 -6.67
C GLU A 296 -6.16 -10.83 -7.51
N TRP A 297 -4.91 -10.41 -7.27
CA TRP A 297 -4.22 -9.48 -8.16
C TRP A 297 -3.89 -10.04 -9.54
N ILE A 298 -3.90 -11.37 -9.69
CA ILE A 298 -3.43 -12.08 -10.89
C ILE A 298 -4.58 -12.88 -11.50
N ASP A 299 -5.07 -12.39 -12.64
CA ASP A 299 -5.88 -13.14 -13.58
C ASP A 299 -5.25 -13.09 -14.99
N GLY A 300 -5.87 -13.72 -15.98
CA GLY A 300 -5.32 -13.75 -17.34
C GLY A 300 -5.17 -12.37 -17.98
N GLY A 301 -6.03 -11.41 -17.63
CA GLY A 301 -5.97 -10.02 -18.12
C GLY A 301 -4.92 -9.20 -17.37
N THR A 302 -4.96 -9.19 -16.04
CA THR A 302 -4.01 -8.41 -15.23
C THR A 302 -2.57 -8.88 -15.40
N LEU A 303 -2.36 -10.19 -15.58
CA LEU A 303 -1.04 -10.77 -15.88
C LEU A 303 -0.48 -10.26 -17.21
N MET A 304 -1.32 -10.18 -18.25
CA MET A 304 -0.90 -9.65 -19.56
C MET A 304 -0.54 -8.17 -19.47
N GLU A 305 -1.31 -7.37 -18.73
CA GLU A 305 -0.98 -5.96 -18.50
C GLU A 305 0.35 -5.79 -17.76
N ARG A 306 0.61 -6.58 -16.71
CA ARG A 306 1.90 -6.61 -16.01
C ARG A 306 3.04 -6.93 -16.98
N ILE A 307 2.95 -8.05 -17.70
CA ILE A 307 4.01 -8.49 -18.62
C ILE A 307 4.27 -7.44 -19.71
N ASN A 308 3.22 -6.87 -20.30
CA ASN A 308 3.35 -5.84 -21.33
C ASN A 308 4.02 -4.57 -20.79
N PHE A 309 3.61 -4.12 -19.60
CA PHE A 309 4.16 -2.93 -18.96
C PHE A 309 5.65 -3.09 -18.67
N ALA A 310 6.05 -4.16 -17.98
CA ALA A 310 7.46 -4.35 -17.66
C ALA A 310 8.31 -4.67 -18.89
N SER A 311 7.79 -5.46 -19.85
CA SER A 311 8.50 -5.74 -21.09
C SER A 311 8.92 -4.46 -21.80
N LYS A 312 8.05 -3.44 -21.82
CA LYS A 312 8.35 -2.14 -22.43
C LYS A 312 9.44 -1.37 -21.69
N LEU A 313 9.54 -1.51 -20.37
CA LEU A 313 10.53 -0.81 -19.54
C LEU A 313 11.93 -1.44 -19.64
N VAL A 314 12.02 -2.76 -19.73
CA VAL A 314 13.31 -3.48 -19.75
C VAL A 314 13.75 -3.91 -21.15
N SER A 315 12.95 -3.67 -22.19
CA SER A 315 13.31 -4.00 -23.57
C SER A 315 14.38 -3.11 -24.19
N ASP A 316 14.62 -1.93 -23.60
CA ASP A 316 15.62 -0.98 -24.08
C ASP A 316 16.99 -1.31 -23.47
N PRO A 317 17.98 -1.76 -24.27
CA PRO A 317 19.31 -2.05 -23.76
C PRO A 317 19.98 -0.84 -23.13
N SER A 318 19.62 0.38 -23.54
CA SER A 318 20.18 1.62 -23.02
C SER A 318 19.57 2.06 -21.68
N ALA A 319 18.53 1.37 -21.20
CA ALA A 319 17.93 1.67 -19.91
C ALA A 319 18.97 1.54 -18.78
N PRO A 320 19.02 2.45 -17.80
CA PRO A 320 20.06 2.46 -16.78
C PRO A 320 20.17 1.15 -15.99
N GLY A 321 19.04 0.49 -15.68
CA GLY A 321 19.04 -0.80 -14.98
C GLY A 321 19.60 -1.95 -15.83
N VAL A 322 19.38 -1.93 -17.15
CA VAL A 322 19.98 -2.92 -18.06
C VAL A 322 21.49 -2.70 -18.16
N GLN A 323 21.92 -1.44 -18.28
CA GLN A 323 23.34 -1.08 -18.27
C GLN A 323 24.03 -1.43 -16.95
N GLU A 324 23.33 -1.30 -15.82
CA GLU A 324 23.83 -1.75 -14.52
C GLU A 324 24.03 -3.27 -14.50
N LEU A 325 23.07 -4.05 -14.99
CA LEU A 325 23.21 -5.51 -15.10
C LEU A 325 24.40 -5.91 -15.99
N VAL A 326 24.57 -5.25 -17.14
CA VAL A 326 25.73 -5.46 -18.03
C VAL A 326 27.03 -5.16 -17.30
N GLY A 327 27.09 -4.04 -16.57
CA GLY A 327 28.26 -3.68 -15.75
C GLY A 327 28.59 -4.73 -14.71
N ARG A 328 27.57 -5.25 -13.98
CA ARG A 328 27.76 -6.34 -13.00
C ARG A 328 28.28 -7.61 -13.66
N LEU A 329 27.74 -8.00 -14.81
CA LEU A 329 28.22 -9.16 -15.56
C LEU A 329 29.68 -8.99 -15.97
N GLN A 330 30.07 -7.80 -16.43
CA GLN A 330 31.45 -7.49 -16.79
C GLN A 330 32.39 -7.55 -15.58
N GLU A 331 32.01 -6.95 -14.45
CA GLU A 331 32.79 -6.96 -13.21
C GLU A 331 32.98 -8.38 -12.65
N GLN A 332 31.99 -9.25 -12.82
CA GLN A 332 32.05 -10.65 -12.41
C GLN A 332 32.82 -11.54 -13.39
N GLY A 333 33.22 -11.02 -14.55
CA GLY A 333 33.88 -11.81 -15.60
C GLY A 333 32.95 -12.87 -16.20
N ALA A 334 31.63 -12.60 -16.22
CA ALA A 334 30.64 -13.49 -16.79
C ALA A 334 30.97 -13.80 -18.26
N SER A 335 30.82 -15.06 -18.65
CA SER A 335 31.17 -15.49 -20.01
C SER A 335 30.17 -16.48 -20.59
N SER A 336 29.28 -17.02 -19.76
CA SER A 336 28.34 -18.06 -20.14
C SER A 336 26.87 -17.58 -20.13
N PRO A 337 25.98 -18.25 -20.88
CA PRO A 337 24.53 -18.08 -20.75
C PRO A 337 24.02 -18.30 -19.31
N GLU A 338 24.64 -19.22 -18.58
CA GLU A 338 24.32 -19.49 -17.18
C GLU A 338 24.57 -18.27 -16.30
N ASP A 339 25.73 -17.61 -16.46
CA ASP A 339 26.05 -16.37 -15.73
C ASP A 339 25.01 -15.27 -16.02
N LEU A 340 24.55 -15.16 -17.27
CA LEU A 340 23.50 -14.20 -17.65
C LEU A 340 22.19 -14.47 -16.93
N VAL A 341 21.74 -15.72 -16.92
CA VAL A 341 20.49 -16.12 -16.27
C VAL A 341 20.56 -15.90 -14.77
N ASP A 342 21.64 -16.36 -14.13
CA ASP A 342 21.82 -16.23 -12.68
C ASP A 342 21.91 -14.74 -12.27
N ALA A 343 22.63 -13.91 -13.03
CA ALA A 343 22.70 -12.47 -12.78
C ALA A 343 21.35 -11.76 -12.99
N ALA A 344 20.57 -12.15 -14.01
CA ALA A 344 19.25 -11.57 -14.26
C ALA A 344 18.24 -11.94 -13.14
N LEU A 345 18.27 -13.18 -12.64
CA LEU A 345 17.45 -13.64 -11.51
C LEU A 345 17.84 -12.94 -10.20
N ASP A 346 19.14 -12.75 -9.96
CA ASP A 346 19.65 -12.00 -8.82
C ASP A 346 19.25 -10.52 -8.89
N PHE A 347 19.44 -9.89 -10.05
CA PHE A 347 19.11 -8.48 -10.25
C PHE A 347 17.61 -8.18 -10.07
N ALA A 348 16.73 -9.12 -10.44
CA ALA A 348 15.28 -8.97 -10.34
C ALA A 348 14.69 -9.15 -8.92
N GLY A 349 15.45 -9.65 -7.95
CA GLY A 349 14.95 -9.87 -6.59
C GLY A 349 15.32 -11.23 -5.98
N PRO A 350 16.63 -11.53 -5.93
CA PRO A 350 17.22 -12.87 -5.74
C PRO A 350 16.33 -14.09 -6.00
N LEU A 351 15.64 -14.15 -7.14
CA LEU A 351 14.52 -15.06 -7.36
C LEU A 351 14.92 -16.53 -7.37
N VAL A 352 14.11 -17.37 -6.72
CA VAL A 352 14.18 -18.82 -6.84
C VAL A 352 13.11 -19.26 -7.82
N VAL A 353 13.52 -19.92 -8.90
CA VAL A 353 12.63 -20.37 -9.98
C VAL A 353 12.59 -21.89 -10.08
N SER A 354 11.50 -22.43 -10.63
CA SER A 354 11.40 -23.86 -10.92
C SER A 354 12.39 -24.31 -11.99
N ASP A 355 12.69 -25.61 -12.02
CA ASP A 355 13.59 -26.21 -13.03
C ASP A 355 13.10 -25.91 -14.45
N ASN A 356 11.79 -25.99 -14.70
CA ASN A 356 11.19 -25.68 -15.99
C ASN A 356 11.42 -24.21 -16.41
N THR A 357 11.21 -23.26 -15.49
CA THR A 357 11.47 -21.84 -15.76
C THR A 357 12.95 -21.60 -16.01
N ARG A 358 13.83 -22.22 -15.21
CA ARG A 358 15.28 -22.10 -15.37
C ARG A 358 15.77 -22.66 -16.71
N GLU A 359 15.29 -23.85 -17.10
CA GLU A 359 15.60 -24.47 -18.39
C GLU A 359 15.16 -23.59 -19.57
N ALA A 360 13.96 -22.98 -19.50
CA ALA A 360 13.47 -22.08 -20.53
C ALA A 360 14.33 -20.80 -20.64
N LEU A 361 14.73 -20.21 -19.50
CA LEU A 361 15.63 -19.05 -19.47
C LEU A 361 17.00 -19.40 -20.07
N LEU A 362 17.56 -20.55 -19.70
CA LEU A 362 18.85 -21.01 -20.23
C LEU A 362 18.81 -21.33 -21.72
N ALA A 363 17.73 -21.96 -22.19
CA ALA A 363 17.54 -22.24 -23.61
C ALA A 363 17.56 -20.92 -24.42
N ALA A 364 16.78 -19.92 -23.98
CA ALA A 364 16.76 -18.61 -24.62
C ALA A 364 18.11 -17.88 -24.55
N ALA A 365 18.80 -17.93 -23.40
CA ALA A 365 20.11 -17.32 -23.25
C ALA A 365 21.17 -18.00 -24.14
N SER A 366 21.09 -19.32 -24.32
CA SER A 366 22.04 -20.12 -25.09
C SER A 366 21.97 -19.87 -26.60
N GLU A 367 20.82 -19.43 -27.13
CA GLU A 367 20.69 -19.03 -28.54
C GLU A 367 21.66 -17.90 -28.92
N GLY A 368 22.03 -17.04 -27.95
CA GLY A 368 23.00 -15.97 -28.13
C GLY A 368 24.47 -16.35 -27.93
N GLY A 369 24.78 -17.59 -27.53
CA GLY A 369 26.15 -18.08 -27.32
C GLY A 369 26.87 -17.50 -26.09
N ALA A 370 28.20 -17.48 -26.08
CA ALA A 370 29.00 -16.93 -24.98
C ALA A 370 28.83 -15.40 -24.87
N LEU A 371 28.99 -14.84 -23.67
CA LEU A 371 29.02 -13.39 -23.46
C LEU A 371 30.41 -12.85 -23.81
N SER A 372 30.47 -11.61 -24.30
CA SER A 372 31.73 -10.90 -24.53
C SER A 372 31.55 -9.42 -24.19
N PHE A 373 32.62 -8.83 -23.67
CA PHE A 373 32.73 -7.42 -23.34
C PHE A 373 33.88 -6.75 -24.12
N ASP A 374 34.37 -7.43 -25.17
CA ASP A 374 35.53 -6.98 -25.94
C ASP A 374 35.12 -5.97 -27.00
N GLY A 375 35.04 -4.71 -26.58
CA GLY A 375 34.67 -3.58 -27.44
C GLY A 375 33.18 -3.28 -27.47
N ASP A 376 32.84 -2.13 -28.05
CA ASP A 376 31.50 -1.53 -27.93
C ASP A 376 30.39 -2.41 -28.55
N GLU A 377 30.64 -3.05 -29.69
CA GLU A 377 29.66 -3.94 -30.35
C GLU A 377 29.33 -5.17 -29.48
N ALA A 378 30.32 -5.74 -28.81
CA ALA A 378 30.13 -6.89 -27.93
C ALA A 378 29.34 -6.51 -26.66
N ILE A 379 29.63 -5.34 -26.10
CA ILE A 379 28.89 -4.77 -24.97
C ILE A 379 27.43 -4.49 -25.36
N GLU A 380 27.18 -3.91 -26.53
CA GLU A 380 25.82 -3.67 -27.03
C GLU A 380 25.04 -4.97 -27.23
N ALA A 381 25.66 -5.99 -27.85
CA ALA A 381 25.05 -7.30 -28.02
C ALA A 381 24.74 -7.97 -26.67
N THR A 382 25.65 -7.88 -25.70
CA THR A 382 25.41 -8.35 -24.33
C THR A 382 24.27 -7.58 -23.66
N GLY A 383 24.15 -6.26 -23.89
CA GLY A 383 23.03 -5.45 -23.42
C GLY A 383 21.68 -5.89 -23.98
N GLN A 384 21.61 -6.23 -25.27
CA GLN A 384 20.39 -6.78 -25.88
C GLN A 384 19.98 -8.11 -25.23
N ARG A 385 20.96 -8.96 -24.93
CA ARG A 385 20.73 -10.25 -24.26
C ARG A 385 20.32 -10.07 -22.80
N ALA A 386 20.90 -9.10 -22.09
CA ALA A 386 20.52 -8.72 -20.74
C ALA A 386 19.07 -8.21 -20.67
N ALA A 387 18.68 -7.33 -21.60
CA ALA A 387 17.30 -6.87 -21.75
C ALA A 387 16.33 -8.04 -22.00
N GLN A 388 16.69 -8.97 -22.88
CA GLN A 388 15.89 -10.17 -23.16
C GLN A 388 15.76 -11.09 -21.93
N ALA A 389 16.86 -11.33 -21.21
CA ALA A 389 16.86 -12.15 -20.01
C ALA A 389 15.96 -11.55 -18.93
N LEU A 390 16.08 -10.25 -18.64
CA LEU A 390 15.21 -9.56 -17.68
C LEU A 390 13.74 -9.60 -18.08
N ARG A 391 13.44 -9.43 -19.37
CA ARG A 391 12.07 -9.55 -19.88
C ARG A 391 11.47 -10.93 -19.60
N LEU A 392 12.23 -12.00 -19.81
CA LEU A 392 11.78 -13.36 -19.55
C LEU A 392 11.64 -13.63 -18.05
N VAL A 393 12.58 -13.14 -17.23
CA VAL A 393 12.50 -13.25 -15.76
C VAL A 393 11.24 -12.57 -15.24
N ILE A 394 10.95 -11.35 -15.66
CA ILE A 394 9.74 -10.63 -15.22
C ILE A 394 8.47 -11.31 -15.73
N ALA A 395 8.50 -11.95 -16.90
CA ALA A 395 7.37 -12.71 -17.42
C ALA A 395 7.16 -14.07 -16.73
N SER A 396 8.09 -14.51 -15.87
CA SER A 396 7.98 -15.79 -15.19
C SER A 396 6.86 -15.79 -14.14
N PRO A 397 6.16 -16.92 -13.94
CA PRO A 397 5.20 -17.06 -12.86
C PRO A 397 5.81 -16.70 -11.50
N GLU A 398 7.03 -17.14 -11.24
CA GLU A 398 7.71 -16.90 -9.98
C GLU A 398 7.89 -15.41 -9.69
N TYR A 399 8.25 -14.57 -10.68
CA TYR A 399 8.31 -13.12 -10.47
C TYR A 399 6.93 -12.49 -10.23
N GLN A 400 5.89 -12.99 -10.87
CA GLN A 400 4.54 -12.42 -10.81
C GLN A 400 3.84 -12.71 -9.49
N PHE A 401 4.15 -13.86 -8.87
CA PHE A 401 3.62 -14.27 -7.57
C PHE A 401 4.55 -13.94 -6.38
N ALA A 402 5.75 -13.41 -6.64
CA ALA A 402 6.78 -13.04 -5.65
C ALA A 402 6.67 -11.60 -5.11
#